data_AF-A0A8H4F082-F1
#
_entry.id   AF-A0A8H4F082-F1
#
_cell.length_a   1.000
_cell.length_b   1.000
_cell.length_c   1.000
_cell.angle_alpha   90.00
_cell.angle_beta   90.00
_cell.angle_gamma   90.00
#
_symmetry.space_group_name_H-M   'P 1'
#
loop_
_entity.id
_entity.type
_entity.pdbx_description
1 polymer ?
#
loop_
_entity_poly.entity_id
_entity_poly.type
_entity_poly.pdbx_seq_one_letter_code
_entity_poly.pdbx_strand_id
1 'polypeptide(L)'
;MTQWLFGPSFIDRVYVLTGGKCTSLLQDTKLNAELAMVVQQQVCRRMGGQWTGGHDVSGHCVLLIHASMFFWEELSWMFYNAKPFLQMKVRDRAQYFSIVGLLLLTCLWYVMLFMTGVYFHGHFEILSGAIFGVLGWALLYLGVFPRLPSVGLPSTTTL
;
A
#
# COMPACT_ATOMS: atom_id res chain seq x y z
N MET A 1 -15.70 -0.42 -4.79
CA MET A 1 -14.69 -1.43 -5.21
C MET A 1 -14.77 -1.55 -6.72
N THR A 2 -13.65 -1.34 -7.40
CA THR A 2 -13.58 -1.17 -8.86
C THR A 2 -13.90 -2.49 -9.57
N GLN A 3 -14.89 -2.51 -10.45
CA GLN A 3 -15.05 -3.61 -11.39
C GLN A 3 -13.97 -3.48 -12.47
N TRP A 4 -13.23 -4.55 -12.69
CA TRP A 4 -12.23 -4.63 -13.74
C TRP A 4 -12.94 -5.00 -15.06
N LEU A 5 -12.57 -4.35 -16.17
CA LEU A 5 -13.24 -4.53 -17.47
C LEU A 5 -13.21 -6.00 -17.95
N PHE A 6 -12.21 -6.76 -17.53
CA PHE A 6 -11.97 -8.15 -17.96
C PHE A 6 -12.51 -9.20 -16.98
N GLY A 7 -13.50 -8.86 -16.16
CA GLY A 7 -14.12 -9.77 -15.19
C GLY A 7 -13.58 -9.63 -13.76
N PRO A 8 -13.45 -10.72 -12.98
CA PRO A 8 -12.92 -10.67 -11.62
C PRO A 8 -11.52 -10.03 -11.60
N SER A 9 -11.25 -9.22 -10.58
CA SER A 9 -9.99 -8.49 -10.47
C SER A 9 -8.80 -9.46 -10.46
N PHE A 10 -7.63 -8.98 -10.86
CA PHE A 10 -6.41 -9.78 -10.77
C PHE A 10 -6.19 -10.35 -9.36
N ILE A 11 -6.49 -9.56 -8.32
CA ILE A 11 -6.35 -9.96 -6.92
C ILE A 11 -7.33 -11.07 -6.55
N ASP A 12 -8.60 -10.96 -6.97
CA ASP A 12 -9.61 -12.01 -6.76
C ASP A 12 -9.14 -13.36 -7.36
N ARG A 13 -8.51 -13.32 -8.54
CA ARG A 13 -7.98 -14.52 -9.20
C ARG A 13 -6.83 -15.13 -8.43
N VAL A 14 -5.86 -14.33 -8.00
CA VAL A 14 -4.74 -14.80 -7.17
C VAL A 14 -5.26 -15.42 -5.87
N TYR A 15 -6.26 -14.80 -5.24
CA TYR A 15 -6.86 -15.32 -4.02
C TYR A 15 -7.49 -16.71 -4.20
N VAL A 16 -8.26 -16.91 -5.27
CA VAL A 16 -8.84 -18.24 -5.58
C VAL A 16 -7.77 -19.25 -6.00
N LEU A 17 -6.79 -18.84 -6.80
CA LEU A 17 -5.68 -19.70 -7.23
C LEU A 17 -4.82 -20.20 -6.06
N THR A 18 -4.71 -19.39 -5.01
CA THR A 18 -3.99 -19.75 -3.76
C THR A 18 -4.87 -20.57 -2.80
N GLY A 19 -6.07 -20.99 -3.23
CA GLY A 19 -6.95 -21.89 -2.50
C GLY A 19 -8.10 -21.20 -1.76
N GLY A 20 -8.33 -19.90 -2.00
CA GLY A 20 -9.44 -19.15 -1.42
C GLY A 20 -10.78 -19.63 -1.96
N LYS A 21 -11.77 -19.81 -1.07
CA LYS A 21 -13.12 -20.26 -1.44
C LYS A 21 -14.18 -19.41 -0.75
N CYS A 22 -15.29 -19.20 -1.43
CA CYS A 22 -16.47 -18.60 -0.85
C CYS A 22 -17.33 -19.68 -0.19
N THR A 23 -17.61 -19.52 1.11
CA THR A 23 -18.41 -20.46 1.91
C THR A 23 -19.61 -19.76 2.52
N SER A 24 -20.76 -20.43 2.61
CA SER A 24 -21.98 -19.87 3.20
C SER A 24 -21.82 -19.62 4.70
N LEU A 25 -22.32 -18.50 5.21
CA LEU A 25 -22.35 -18.23 6.65
C LEU A 25 -23.31 -19.17 7.43
N LEU A 26 -24.36 -19.67 6.78
CA LEU A 26 -25.39 -20.52 7.38
C LEU A 26 -25.12 -22.03 7.25
N GLN A 27 -23.91 -22.42 6.82
CA GLN A 27 -23.54 -23.82 6.56
C GLN A 27 -24.52 -24.57 5.63
N ASP A 28 -25.19 -23.87 4.71
CA ASP A 28 -26.12 -24.47 3.77
C ASP A 28 -25.34 -25.16 2.63
N THR A 29 -25.43 -26.48 2.56
CA THR A 29 -24.76 -27.31 1.54
C THR A 29 -25.17 -26.96 0.11
N LYS A 30 -26.40 -26.53 -0.14
CA LYS A 30 -26.85 -26.16 -1.49
C LYS A 30 -26.24 -24.83 -1.91
N LEU A 31 -26.26 -23.85 -1.00
CA LEU A 31 -25.65 -22.54 -1.21
C LEU A 31 -24.13 -22.67 -1.40
N ASN A 32 -23.45 -23.52 -0.62
CA ASN A 32 -22.02 -23.78 -0.79
C ASN A 32 -21.64 -24.30 -2.19
N ALA A 33 -22.49 -25.10 -2.84
CA ALA A 33 -22.25 -25.58 -4.19
C ALA A 33 -22.33 -24.45 -5.23
N GLU A 34 -23.24 -23.50 -5.06
CA GLU A 34 -23.35 -22.30 -5.91
C GLU A 34 -22.21 -21.31 -5.64
N LEU A 35 -21.81 -21.16 -4.37
CA LEU A 35 -20.72 -20.28 -3.96
C LEU A 35 -19.34 -20.79 -4.39
N ALA A 36 -19.18 -22.10 -4.62
CA ALA A 36 -17.90 -22.70 -5.01
C ALA A 36 -17.33 -22.15 -6.34
N MET A 37 -18.21 -21.70 -7.24
CA MET A 37 -17.82 -21.14 -8.55
C MET A 37 -17.58 -19.62 -8.50
N VAL A 38 -17.80 -18.99 -7.35
CA VAL A 38 -17.67 -17.55 -7.19
C VAL A 38 -16.22 -17.17 -7.05
N VAL A 39 -15.73 -16.40 -8.01
CA VAL A 39 -14.34 -15.89 -7.98
C VAL A 39 -14.26 -14.52 -7.32
N GLN A 40 -15.28 -13.69 -7.47
CA GLN A 40 -15.21 -12.28 -7.09
C GLN A 40 -15.61 -12.04 -5.64
N GLN A 41 -14.79 -11.28 -4.89
CA GLN A 41 -15.00 -11.13 -3.45
C GLN A 41 -16.35 -10.49 -3.09
N GLN A 42 -16.76 -9.50 -3.90
CA GLN A 42 -18.01 -8.76 -3.76
C GLN A 42 -19.25 -9.64 -3.94
N VAL A 43 -19.20 -10.55 -4.91
CA VAL A 43 -20.34 -11.43 -5.25
C VAL A 43 -20.57 -12.43 -4.11
N CYS A 44 -19.48 -13.00 -3.56
CA CYS A 44 -19.55 -13.86 -2.39
C CYS A 44 -20.24 -13.18 -1.21
N ARG A 45 -19.82 -11.95 -0.85
CA ARG A 45 -20.43 -11.19 0.26
C ARG A 45 -21.90 -10.85 0.00
N ARG A 46 -22.26 -10.51 -1.24
CA ARG A 46 -23.66 -10.21 -1.63
C ARG A 46 -24.57 -11.43 -1.50
N MET A 47 -24.04 -12.64 -1.71
CA MET A 47 -24.79 -13.89 -1.58
C MET A 47 -24.76 -14.45 -0.15
N GLY A 48 -24.33 -13.67 0.84
CA GLY A 48 -24.25 -14.12 2.23
C GLY A 48 -23.12 -15.11 2.51
N GLY A 49 -22.11 -15.16 1.64
CA GLY A 49 -20.90 -15.95 1.81
C GLY A 49 -19.77 -15.17 2.50
N GLN A 50 -18.91 -15.92 3.17
CA GLN A 50 -17.64 -15.47 3.71
C GLN A 50 -16.49 -16.18 3.01
N TRP A 51 -15.42 -15.45 2.72
CA TRP A 51 -14.20 -16.01 2.17
C TRP A 51 -13.37 -16.70 3.24
N THR A 52 -12.88 -17.89 2.91
CA THR A 52 -12.03 -18.69 3.78
C THR A 52 -10.86 -19.29 2.97
N GLY A 53 -9.72 -19.46 3.64
CA GLY A 53 -8.48 -19.95 3.02
C GLY A 53 -7.78 -18.89 2.16
N GLY A 54 -7.07 -19.34 1.13
CA GLY A 54 -6.38 -18.49 0.15
C GLY A 54 -5.28 -17.61 0.74
N HIS A 55 -4.66 -16.82 -0.14
CA HIS A 55 -3.68 -15.79 0.21
C HIS A 55 -4.18 -14.44 -0.28
N ASP A 56 -4.64 -13.58 0.65
CA ASP A 56 -5.07 -12.21 0.32
C ASP A 56 -3.89 -11.25 0.44
N VAL A 57 -3.52 -10.61 -0.66
CA VAL A 57 -2.49 -9.58 -0.61
C VAL A 57 -3.12 -8.33 0.01
N SER A 58 -2.69 -7.97 1.22
CA SER A 58 -3.21 -6.79 1.92
C SER A 58 -2.84 -5.51 1.17
N GLY A 59 -3.81 -4.96 0.42
CA GLY A 59 -3.63 -3.70 -0.29
C GLY A 59 -3.32 -2.53 0.65
N HIS A 60 -3.87 -2.54 1.87
CA HIS A 60 -3.53 -1.56 2.91
C HIS A 60 -2.06 -1.67 3.31
N CYS A 61 -1.56 -2.88 3.52
CA CYS A 61 -0.15 -3.11 3.83
C CYS A 61 0.77 -2.62 2.69
N VAL A 62 0.43 -2.94 1.43
CA VAL A 62 1.17 -2.45 0.25
C VAL A 62 1.24 -0.93 0.22
N LEU A 63 0.09 -0.24 0.40
CA LEU A 63 0.01 1.22 0.37
C LEU A 63 0.82 1.84 1.51
N LEU A 64 0.67 1.32 2.73
CA LEU A 64 1.37 1.83 3.91
C LEU A 64 2.88 1.68 3.76
N ILE A 65 3.37 0.52 3.32
CA ILE A 65 4.81 0.28 3.12
C ILE A 65 5.36 1.18 2.01
N HIS A 66 4.66 1.26 0.88
CA HIS A 66 5.07 2.12 -0.23
C HIS A 66 5.15 3.61 0.18
N ALA A 67 4.11 4.11 0.85
CA ALA A 67 4.08 5.49 1.32
C ALA A 67 5.13 5.77 2.40
N SER A 68 5.40 4.81 3.30
CA SER A 68 6.46 4.96 4.31
C SER A 68 7.85 5.06 3.67
N MET A 69 8.13 4.30 2.60
CA MET A 69 9.39 4.44 1.85
C MET A 69 9.48 5.76 1.10
N PHE A 70 8.38 6.20 0.48
CA PHE A 70 8.31 7.51 -0.16
C PHE A 70 8.62 8.64 0.85
N PHE A 71 7.96 8.64 2.01
CA PHE A 71 8.23 9.65 3.04
C PHE A 71 9.65 9.57 3.60
N TRP A 72 10.25 8.38 3.65
CA TRP A 72 11.65 8.22 4.05
C TRP A 72 12.58 8.95 3.08
N GLU A 73 12.40 8.82 1.77
CA GLU A 73 13.20 9.54 0.77
C GLU A 73 13.07 11.06 0.93
N GLU A 74 11.85 11.56 1.12
CA GLU A 74 11.59 13.00 1.26
C GLU A 74 12.04 13.60 2.60
N LEU A 75 12.19 12.80 3.65
CA LEU A 75 12.52 13.26 5.01
C LEU A 75 13.93 12.87 5.48
N SER A 76 14.61 11.95 4.79
CA SER A 76 15.93 11.42 5.19
C SER A 76 16.98 12.52 5.43
N TRP A 77 16.97 13.58 4.61
CA TRP A 77 17.89 14.72 4.72
C TRP A 77 17.87 15.38 6.10
N MET A 78 16.73 15.37 6.80
CA MET A 78 16.60 15.94 8.14
C MET A 78 17.40 15.16 9.18
N PHE A 79 17.53 13.84 9.00
CA PHE A 79 18.32 12.97 9.88
C PHE A 79 19.82 13.08 9.64
N TYR A 80 20.23 13.48 8.42
CA TYR A 80 21.64 13.78 8.12
C TYR A 80 22.04 15.18 8.60
N ASN A 81 21.17 16.19 8.46
CA ASN A 81 21.42 17.55 8.93
C ASN A 81 20.12 18.25 9.35
N ALA A 82 19.94 18.46 10.65
CA ALA A 82 18.74 19.10 11.20
C ALA A 82 18.76 20.63 11.12
N LYS A 83 19.89 21.27 10.79
CA LYS A 83 20.00 22.75 10.76
C LYS A 83 19.00 23.40 9.79
N PRO A 84 18.80 22.91 8.55
CA PRO A 84 17.83 23.49 7.63
C PRO A 84 16.40 23.43 8.18
N PHE A 85 16.04 22.36 8.90
CA PHE A 85 14.72 22.24 9.53
C PHE A 85 14.47 23.33 10.59
N LEU A 86 15.45 23.56 11.48
CA LEU A 86 15.37 24.62 12.49
C LEU A 86 15.30 26.01 11.86
N GLN A 87 16.05 26.23 10.78
CA GLN A 87 16.06 27.50 10.05
C GLN A 87 14.75 27.74 9.27
N MET A 88 14.11 26.68 8.75
CA MET A 88 12.82 26.78 8.06
C MET A 88 11.73 27.38 8.95
N LYS A 89 11.74 27.10 10.27
CA LYS A 89 10.78 27.66 11.23
C LYS A 89 10.70 29.19 11.18
N VAL A 90 11.84 29.84 10.93
CA VAL A 90 11.95 31.31 10.86
C VAL A 90 11.80 31.81 9.42
N ARG A 91 12.40 31.10 8.45
CA ARG A 91 12.41 31.49 7.03
C ARG A 91 11.02 31.43 6.39
N ASP A 92 10.32 30.31 6.57
CA ASP A 92 9.02 30.05 5.95
C ASP A 92 8.18 29.14 6.84
N ARG A 93 7.19 29.74 7.50
CA ARG A 93 6.30 29.01 8.42
C ARG A 93 5.43 28.00 7.67
N ALA A 94 5.04 28.26 6.42
CA ALA A 94 4.21 27.34 5.66
C ALA A 94 4.98 26.05 5.36
N GLN A 95 6.22 26.17 4.85
CA GLN A 95 7.11 25.01 4.66
C GLN A 95 7.35 24.25 5.96
N TYR A 96 7.58 24.96 7.07
CA TYR A 96 7.76 24.33 8.37
C TYR A 96 6.52 23.50 8.78
N PHE A 97 5.32 24.06 8.69
CA PHE A 97 4.09 23.32 9.00
C PHE A 97 3.84 22.15 8.05
N SER A 98 4.18 22.26 6.77
CA SER A 98 4.10 21.13 5.82
C SER A 98 5.00 19.97 6.26
N ILE A 99 6.26 20.25 6.62
CA ILE A 99 7.19 19.20 7.08
C ILE A 99 6.73 18.61 8.41
N VAL A 100 6.26 19.42 9.36
CA VAL A 100 5.68 18.92 10.62
C VAL A 100 4.46 18.03 10.33
N GLY A 101 3.59 18.44 9.41
CA GLY A 101 2.44 17.64 8.99
C GLY A 101 2.85 16.30 8.38
N LEU A 102 3.87 16.28 7.51
CA LEU A 102 4.43 15.05 6.93
C LEU A 102 5.03 14.12 7.99
N LEU A 103 5.71 14.67 9.01
CA LEU A 103 6.25 13.88 10.13
C LEU A 103 5.13 13.23 10.95
N LEU A 104 4.06 13.98 11.25
CA LEU A 104 2.89 13.45 11.95
C LEU A 104 2.18 12.38 11.11
N LEU A 105 2.03 12.61 9.80
CA LEU A 105 1.43 11.65 8.88
C LEU A 105 2.27 10.38 8.78
N THR A 106 3.59 10.51 8.73
CA THR A 106 4.53 9.37 8.74
C THR A 106 4.37 8.56 10.02
N CYS A 107 4.35 9.22 11.19
CA CYS A 107 4.11 8.55 12.47
C CYS A 107 2.78 7.78 12.47
N LEU A 108 1.70 8.41 11.98
CA LEU A 108 0.39 7.76 11.83
C LEU A 108 0.46 6.52 10.92
N TRP A 109 1.18 6.60 9.80
CA TRP A 109 1.37 5.48 8.86
C TRP A 109 2.08 4.29 9.51
N TYR A 110 3.14 4.54 10.27
CA TYR A 110 3.87 3.49 10.99
C TYR A 110 2.99 2.84 12.07
N VAL A 111 2.19 3.63 12.81
CA VAL A 111 1.24 3.09 13.79
C VAL A 111 0.19 2.22 13.10
N MET A 112 -0.39 2.67 11.99
CA MET A 112 -1.35 1.86 11.24
C MET A 112 -0.71 0.57 10.72
N LEU A 113 0.51 0.64 10.15
CA LEU A 113 1.22 -0.54 9.65
C LEU A 113 1.49 -1.56 10.77
N PHE A 114 1.89 -1.07 11.95
CA PHE A 114 2.06 -1.91 13.13
C PHE A 114 0.74 -2.59 13.54
N MET A 115 -0.35 -1.83 13.66
CA MET A 115 -1.66 -2.40 14.03
C MET A 115 -2.16 -3.41 12.98
N THR A 116 -1.98 -3.12 11.70
CA THR A 116 -2.29 -4.03 10.59
C THR A 116 -1.50 -5.33 10.69
N GLY A 117 -0.21 -5.26 11.04
CA GLY A 117 0.64 -6.43 11.20
C GLY A 117 0.34 -7.27 12.44
N VAL A 118 -0.12 -6.66 13.53
CA VAL A 118 -0.41 -7.37 14.79
C VAL A 118 -1.78 -8.03 14.77
N TYR A 119 -2.81 -7.36 14.24
CA TYR A 119 -4.20 -7.77 14.47
C TYR A 119 -4.91 -8.38 13.26
N PHE A 120 -4.49 -8.05 12.04
CA PHE A 120 -5.37 -8.25 10.87
C PHE A 120 -4.84 -9.23 9.82
N HIS A 121 -3.53 -9.49 9.79
CA HIS A 121 -2.91 -10.26 8.70
C HIS A 121 -1.95 -11.34 9.18
N GLY A 122 -1.88 -12.42 8.40
CA GLY A 122 -0.86 -13.45 8.59
C GLY A 122 0.53 -12.99 8.12
N HIS A 123 1.58 -13.66 8.60
CA HIS A 123 2.97 -13.32 8.24
C HIS A 123 3.24 -13.34 6.72
N PHE A 124 2.62 -14.27 5.99
CA PHE A 124 2.77 -14.35 4.54
C PHE A 124 2.09 -13.19 3.81
N GLU A 125 0.91 -12.78 4.25
CA GLU A 125 0.16 -11.67 3.66
C GLU A 125 0.96 -10.37 3.81
N ILE A 126 1.54 -10.15 5.01
CA ILE A 126 2.45 -9.03 5.29
C ILE A 126 3.70 -9.11 4.42
N LEU A 127 4.33 -10.28 4.29
CA LEU A 127 5.52 -10.46 3.44
C LEU A 127 5.23 -10.11 1.98
N SER A 128 4.11 -10.62 1.44
CA SER A 128 3.71 -10.29 0.07
C SER A 128 3.39 -8.80 -0.10
N GLY A 129 2.73 -8.19 0.89
CA GLY A 129 2.46 -6.76 0.91
C GLY A 129 3.74 -5.92 0.93
N ALA A 130 4.73 -6.36 1.71
CA ALA A 130 6.05 -5.73 1.75
C ALA A 130 6.77 -5.81 0.42
N ILE A 131 6.81 -7.00 -0.20
CA ILE A 131 7.46 -7.19 -1.51
C ILE A 131 6.84 -6.24 -2.56
N PHE A 132 5.52 -6.19 -2.66
CA PHE A 132 4.87 -5.30 -3.63
C PHE A 132 5.05 -3.81 -3.30
N GLY A 133 5.02 -3.44 -2.01
CA GLY A 133 5.27 -2.06 -1.57
C GLY A 133 6.68 -1.58 -1.92
N VAL A 134 7.69 -2.41 -1.60
CA VAL A 134 9.11 -2.16 -1.93
C VAL A 134 9.30 -2.13 -3.44
N LEU A 135 8.70 -3.06 -4.18
CA LEU A 135 8.81 -3.10 -5.63
C LEU A 135 8.25 -1.82 -6.27
N GLY A 136 7.09 -1.34 -5.80
CA GLY A 136 6.52 -0.08 -6.25
C GLY A 136 7.46 1.11 -6.01
N TRP A 137 8.08 1.16 -4.82
CA TRP A 137 9.07 2.20 -4.51
C TRP A 137 10.30 2.09 -5.43
N ALA A 138 10.86 0.88 -5.61
CA ALA A 138 12.04 0.66 -6.44
C ALA A 138 11.79 1.03 -7.91
N LEU A 139 10.62 0.68 -8.46
CA LEU A 139 10.24 1.07 -9.82
C LEU A 139 10.21 2.59 -9.99
N LEU A 140 9.71 3.33 -9.01
CA LEU A 140 9.67 4.78 -9.06
C LEU A 140 11.06 5.40 -8.84
N TYR A 141 11.72 5.12 -7.71
CA TYR A 141 12.95 5.80 -7.31
C TYR A 141 14.21 5.32 -8.03
N LEU A 142 14.29 4.02 -8.39
CA LEU A 142 15.43 3.49 -9.14
C LEU A 142 15.16 3.48 -10.64
N GLY A 143 13.88 3.46 -11.04
CA GLY A 143 13.47 3.40 -12.43
C GLY A 143 13.05 4.74 -13.01
N VAL A 144 11.90 5.25 -12.61
CA VAL A 144 11.25 6.39 -13.27
C VAL A 144 11.95 7.72 -12.95
N PHE A 145 12.14 8.03 -11.66
CA PHE A 145 12.64 9.33 -11.21
C PHE A 145 14.03 9.69 -11.74
N PRO A 146 15.02 8.77 -11.81
CA PRO A 146 16.33 9.09 -12.39
C PRO A 146 16.27 9.43 -13.89
N ARG A 147 15.16 9.09 -14.57
CA ARG A 147 14.95 9.35 -16.00
C ARG A 147 14.12 10.61 -16.26
N LEU A 148 13.55 11.23 -15.24
CA LEU A 148 12.78 12.45 -15.40
C LEU A 148 13.73 13.66 -15.50
N PRO A 149 13.51 14.57 -16.46
CA PRO A 149 14.24 15.84 -16.50
C PRO A 149 13.98 16.61 -15.20
N SER A 150 15.04 17.08 -14.55
CA SER A 150 14.91 17.90 -13.35
C SER A 150 14.18 19.21 -13.66
N VAL A 151 12.95 19.36 -13.18
CA VAL A 151 12.20 20.61 -13.30
C VAL A 151 12.70 21.59 -12.25
N GLY A 152 13.32 22.69 -12.69
CA GLY A 152 13.68 23.81 -11.81
C GLY A 152 15.10 23.81 -11.23
N LEU A 153 16.00 22.92 -11.67
CA LEU A 153 17.43 23.13 -11.44
C LEU A 153 17.95 24.13 -12.49
N PRO A 154 18.74 25.16 -12.10
CA PRO A 154 19.44 25.98 -13.09
C PRO A 154 20.29 25.06 -13.96
N SER A 155 20.24 25.25 -15.28
CA SER A 155 21.04 24.48 -16.22
C SER A 155 22.49 24.46 -15.74
N THR A 156 23.01 23.28 -15.46
CA THR A 156 24.43 23.11 -15.20
C THR A 156 25.12 23.34 -16.53
N THR A 157 25.41 24.61 -16.84
CA THR A 157 26.31 24.97 -17.92
C THR A 157 27.66 24.40 -17.52
N THR A 158 27.97 23.24 -18.07
CA THR A 158 29.29 22.62 -18.02
C THR A 158 30.30 23.63 -18.58
N LEU A 159 31.21 24.08 -17.71
CA LEU A 159 32.48 24.70 -18.10
C LEU A 159 33.43 23.63 -18.66
#